data_AF-A0A1I4Y2S0-F1
#
_entry.id   AF-A0A1I4Y2S0-F1
#
_cell.length_a   1.000
_cell.length_b   1.000
_cell.length_c   1.000
_cell.angle_alpha   90.00
_cell.angle_beta   90.00
_cell.angle_gamma   90.00
#
_symmetry.space_group_name_H-M   'P 1'
#
loop_
_entity.id
_entity.type
_entity.pdbx_description
1 polymer ?
#
loop_
_entity_poly.entity_id
_entity_poly.type
_entity_poly.pdbx_seq_one_letter_code
_entity_poly.pdbx_strand_id
1 'polypeptide(L)'
;MNITSYLETALPPSPERDQLITLVRLGLSFQKHHRVGKRPGPLKAYLLKVTGRIDAPLTFDRLLEELELEAVRRGMHGTAASPVEKVDRVWEIITYHHPRAGRQQLTFKTLRNKLTWCKLNLNQ
;
A
#
# COMPACT_ATOMS: atom_id res chain seq x y z
N MET A 1 -32.01 -1.94 -5.35
CA MET A 1 -31.77 -3.33 -4.92
C MET A 1 -30.57 -3.34 -3.97
N ASN A 2 -30.72 -3.84 -2.74
CA ASN A 2 -29.65 -3.85 -1.75
C ASN A 2 -28.66 -4.99 -2.07
N ILE A 3 -27.35 -4.80 -1.86
CA ILE A 3 -26.31 -5.81 -2.11
C ILE A 3 -26.60 -7.10 -1.33
N THR A 4 -27.14 -7.00 -0.11
CA THR A 4 -27.56 -8.17 0.68
C THR A 4 -28.68 -8.94 -0.01
N SER A 5 -29.72 -8.25 -0.48
CA SER A 5 -30.84 -8.88 -1.18
C SER A 5 -30.40 -9.54 -2.49
N TYR A 6 -29.41 -8.97 -3.19
CA TYR A 6 -28.84 -9.58 -4.38
C TYR A 6 -28.11 -10.89 -4.06
N LEU A 7 -27.31 -10.92 -3.00
CA LEU A 7 -26.57 -12.12 -2.59
C LEU A 7 -27.49 -13.24 -2.09
N GLU A 8 -28.58 -12.89 -1.39
CA GLU A 8 -29.59 -13.85 -0.93
C GLU A 8 -30.31 -14.54 -2.09
N THR A 9 -30.56 -13.81 -3.19
CA THR A 9 -31.22 -14.36 -4.38
C THR A 9 -30.27 -15.04 -5.37
N ALA A 10 -29.02 -14.58 -5.43
CA ALA A 10 -28.06 -15.06 -6.43
C ALA A 10 -27.27 -16.29 -5.96
N LEU A 11 -27.13 -16.48 -4.64
CA LEU A 11 -26.37 -17.59 -4.07
C LEU A 11 -27.29 -18.52 -3.26
N PRO A 12 -27.11 -19.85 -3.41
CA PRO A 12 -27.83 -20.82 -2.58
C PRO A 12 -27.43 -20.68 -1.11
N PRO A 13 -28.28 -21.12 -0.17
CA PRO A 13 -27.94 -21.15 1.24
C PRO A 13 -26.71 -22.00 1.50
N SER A 14 -25.60 -21.33 1.81
CA SER A 14 -24.32 -21.94 2.13
C SER A 14 -23.59 -21.11 3.19
N PRO A 15 -22.65 -21.73 3.95
CA PRO A 15 -21.81 -21.00 4.90
C PRO A 15 -21.06 -19.82 4.26
N GLU A 16 -20.71 -19.96 2.98
CA GLU A 16 -20.04 -18.91 2.20
C GLU A 16 -20.96 -17.71 1.95
N ARG A 17 -22.23 -17.96 1.62
CA ARG A 17 -23.23 -16.89 1.45
C ARG A 17 -23.41 -16.08 2.73
N ASP A 18 -23.54 -16.76 3.86
CA ASP A 18 -23.78 -16.10 5.15
C ASP A 18 -22.57 -15.27 5.61
N GLN A 19 -21.35 -15.74 5.31
CA GLN A 19 -20.14 -14.95 5.50
C GLN A 19 -20.13 -13.68 4.62
N LEU A 20 -20.51 -13.79 3.35
CA LEU A 20 -20.56 -12.63 2.45
C LEU A 20 -21.61 -11.60 2.87
N ILE A 21 -22.80 -12.05 3.30
CA ILE A 21 -23.85 -11.16 3.83
C ILE A 21 -23.36 -10.46 5.10
N THR A 22 -22.67 -11.18 5.99
CA THR A 22 -22.09 -10.63 7.22
C THR A 22 -21.04 -9.55 6.93
N LEU A 23 -20.16 -9.78 5.95
CA LEU A 23 -19.15 -8.81 5.53
C LEU A 23 -19.79 -7.53 4.96
N VAL A 24 -20.86 -7.67 4.16
CA VAL A 24 -21.62 -6.52 3.63
C VAL A 24 -22.31 -5.73 4.74
N ARG A 25 -22.93 -6.41 5.72
CA ARG A 25 -23.58 -5.78 6.89
C ARG A 25 -22.59 -5.03 7.78
N LEU A 26 -21.36 -5.51 7.88
CA LEU A 26 -20.28 -4.86 8.64
C LEU A 26 -19.62 -3.69 7.90
N GLY A 27 -20.09 -3.34 6.69
CA GLY A 27 -19.47 -2.30 5.86
C GLY A 27 -18.06 -2.66 5.37
N LEU A 28 -17.67 -3.93 5.53
CA LEU A 28 -16.37 -4.43 5.12
C LEU A 28 -16.42 -4.75 3.63
N SER A 29 -15.98 -3.79 2.82
CA SER A 29 -15.78 -3.99 1.38
C SER A 29 -14.97 -5.27 1.13
N PHE A 30 -15.43 -6.10 0.19
CA PHE A 30 -14.82 -7.34 -0.29
C PHE A 30 -13.30 -7.20 -0.59
N GLN A 31 -12.45 -7.15 0.42
CA GLN A 31 -11.01 -6.95 0.24
C GLN A 31 -10.28 -8.23 -0.21
N LYS A 32 -10.90 -9.41 -0.04
CA LYS A 32 -10.27 -10.68 -0.41
C LYS A 32 -10.38 -11.06 -1.89
N HIS A 33 -11.34 -10.50 -2.66
CA HIS A 33 -11.49 -10.85 -4.09
C HIS A 33 -10.79 -9.90 -5.08
N HIS A 34 -10.04 -8.89 -4.62
CA HIS A 34 -9.30 -7.98 -5.51
C HIS A 34 -7.80 -8.27 -5.63
N ARG A 35 -7.33 -9.48 -5.26
CA ARG A 35 -5.91 -9.86 -5.28
C ARG A 35 -5.53 -11.00 -6.22
N VAL A 36 -6.35 -11.35 -7.20
CA VAL A 36 -5.90 -12.18 -8.33
C VAL A 36 -5.48 -11.24 -9.46
N GLY A 37 -4.16 -11.03 -9.61
CA GLY A 37 -3.56 -10.45 -10.83
C GLY A 37 -3.25 -8.95 -10.88
N LYS A 38 -3.63 -8.12 -9.88
CA LYS A 38 -3.23 -6.70 -9.89
C LYS A 38 -1.81 -6.53 -9.34
N ARG A 39 -0.84 -6.31 -10.24
CA ARG A 39 0.54 -5.93 -9.89
C ARG A 39 0.52 -4.77 -8.89
N PRO A 40 1.31 -4.81 -7.80
CA PRO A 40 1.40 -3.70 -6.87
C PRO A 40 1.78 -2.42 -7.64
N GLY A 41 1.06 -1.33 -7.37
CA GLY A 41 1.39 -0.03 -7.97
C GLY A 41 2.85 0.34 -7.71
N PRO A 42 3.48 1.16 -8.56
CA PRO A 42 4.93 1.38 -8.56
C PRO A 42 5.48 1.80 -7.19
N LEU A 43 4.76 2.62 -6.43
CA LEU A 43 5.16 2.96 -5.06
C LEU A 43 5.09 1.76 -4.10
N LYS A 44 4.07 0.90 -4.18
CA LYS A 44 3.96 -0.28 -3.31
C LYS A 44 5.08 -1.28 -3.61
N ALA A 45 5.40 -1.49 -4.90
CA ALA A 45 6.51 -2.33 -5.31
C ALA A 45 7.86 -1.75 -4.84
N TYR A 46 8.03 -0.44 -4.94
CA TYR A 46 9.23 0.24 -4.46
C TYR A 46 9.36 0.18 -2.93
N LEU A 47 8.29 0.45 -2.19
CA LEU A 47 8.29 0.33 -0.73
C LEU A 47 8.61 -1.10 -0.30
N LEU A 48 8.06 -2.14 -0.96
CA LEU A 48 8.44 -3.52 -0.69
C LEU A 48 9.95 -3.77 -0.87
N LYS A 49 10.54 -3.26 -1.96
CA LYS A 49 11.98 -3.35 -2.22
C LYS A 49 12.81 -2.66 -1.14
N VAL A 50 12.38 -1.48 -0.68
CA VAL A 50 13.06 -0.73 0.40
C VAL A 50 12.91 -1.48 1.73
N THR A 51 11.70 -1.91 2.08
CA THR A 51 11.44 -2.63 3.32
C THR A 51 12.17 -3.97 3.40
N GLY A 52 12.43 -4.63 2.27
CA GLY A 52 13.22 -5.86 2.21
C GLY A 52 14.72 -5.65 2.48
N ARG A 53 15.21 -4.41 2.48
CA ARG A 53 16.60 -4.05 2.86
C ARG A 53 16.73 -3.66 4.34
N ILE A 54 15.62 -3.45 5.03
CA ILE A 54 15.62 -3.02 6.42
C ILE A 54 15.73 -4.26 7.31
N ASP A 55 16.83 -4.36 8.05
CA ASP A 55 16.99 -5.40 9.06
C ASP A 55 15.89 -5.29 10.14
N ALA A 56 15.38 -6.43 10.58
CA ALA A 56 14.32 -6.48 11.59
C ALA A 56 14.77 -5.79 12.90
N PRO A 57 13.90 -5.02 13.57
CA PRO A 57 12.47 -4.84 13.30
C PRO A 57 12.15 -3.76 12.24
N LEU A 58 11.16 -4.04 11.40
CA LEU A 58 10.64 -3.08 10.41
C LEU A 58 9.73 -2.05 11.09
N THR A 59 10.26 -0.88 11.43
CA THR A 59 9.51 0.26 11.99
C THR A 59 9.25 1.33 10.94
N PHE A 60 8.29 2.23 11.22
CA PHE A 60 8.00 3.35 10.32
C PHE A 60 9.17 4.34 10.26
N ASP A 61 9.86 4.56 11.38
CA ASP A 61 11.00 5.48 11.44
C ASP A 61 12.19 4.97 10.62
N ARG A 62 12.51 3.67 10.68
CA ARG A 62 13.53 3.05 9.82
C ARG A 62 13.17 3.13 8.33
N LEU A 63 11.88 3.02 8.02
CA LEU A 63 11.42 3.25 6.63
C LEU A 63 11.66 4.70 6.20
N LEU A 64 11.40 5.68 7.08
CA LEU A 64 11.64 7.08 6.76
C LEU A 64 13.14 7.36 6.55
N GLU A 65 14.00 6.80 7.39
CA GLU A 65 15.46 6.89 7.27
C GLU A 65 15.94 6.33 5.91
N GLU A 66 15.46 5.16 5.51
CA GLU A 66 15.80 4.60 4.18
C GLU A 66 15.27 5.46 3.03
N LEU A 67 14.06 6.02 3.16
CA LEU A 67 13.51 6.91 2.14
C LEU A 67 14.28 8.23 2.04
N GLU A 68 14.85 8.72 3.15
CA GLU A 68 15.74 9.87 3.17
C GLU A 68 17.07 9.56 2.48
N LEU A 69 17.67 8.40 2.76
CA LEU A 69 18.87 7.94 2.05
C LEU A 69 18.62 7.81 0.55
N GLU A 70 17.46 7.29 0.16
CA GLU A 70 17.05 7.17 -1.24
C GLU A 70 16.81 8.54 -1.89
N ALA A 71 16.26 9.52 -1.16
CA ALA A 71 16.16 10.91 -1.62
C ALA A 71 17.54 11.54 -1.86
N VAL A 72 18.49 11.31 -0.95
CA VAL A 72 19.88 11.77 -1.09
C VAL A 72 20.55 11.10 -2.30
N ARG A 73 20.36 9.78 -2.49
CA ARG A 73 20.84 9.05 -3.67
C ARG A 73 20.28 9.63 -4.97
N ARG A 74 19.01 10.03 -5.00
CA ARG A 74 18.43 10.72 -6.16
C ARG A 74 19.09 12.07 -6.40
N GLY A 75 19.40 12.82 -5.35
CA GLY A 75 20.12 14.09 -5.46
C GLY A 75 21.50 13.92 -6.11
N MET A 76 22.20 12.82 -5.80
CA MET A 76 23.54 12.53 -6.32
C MET A 76 23.55 11.89 -7.72
N HIS A 77 22.59 11.00 -8.02
CA HIS A 77 22.61 10.15 -9.21
C HIS A 77 21.40 10.35 -10.14
N GLY A 78 20.56 11.35 -9.86
CA GLY A 78 19.38 11.68 -10.63
C GLY A 78 18.21 10.72 -10.45
N THR A 79 17.16 10.93 -11.25
CA THR A 79 15.86 10.23 -11.20
C THR A 79 15.95 8.73 -11.49
N ALA A 80 17.04 8.26 -12.09
CA ALA A 80 17.26 6.84 -12.38
C ALA A 80 17.61 6.02 -11.14
N ALA A 81 18.23 6.64 -10.13
CA ALA A 81 18.69 5.94 -8.93
C ALA A 81 17.57 5.71 -7.92
N SER A 82 16.70 6.69 -7.72
CA SER A 82 15.56 6.58 -6.82
C SER A 82 14.36 7.41 -7.28
N PRO A 83 13.13 6.90 -7.12
CA PRO A 83 11.92 7.68 -7.33
C PRO A 83 11.65 8.67 -6.18
N VAL A 84 12.28 8.55 -5.01
CA VAL A 84 12.02 9.44 -3.87
C VAL A 84 12.78 10.75 -4.06
N GLU A 85 12.08 11.87 -3.95
CA GLU A 85 12.67 13.20 -4.15
C GLU A 85 13.02 13.89 -2.84
N LYS A 86 12.07 13.85 -1.90
CA LYS A 86 12.18 14.56 -0.63
C LYS A 86 11.31 13.86 0.40
N VAL A 87 11.83 13.71 1.61
CA VAL A 87 11.06 13.38 2.80
C VAL A 87 11.03 14.64 3.65
N ASP A 88 9.84 15.07 4.05
CA ASP A 88 9.64 16.23 4.89
C ASP A 88 8.94 15.79 6.18
N ARG A 89 9.70 15.69 7.27
CA ARG A 89 9.19 15.24 8.56
C ARG A 89 8.31 16.29 9.24
N VAL A 90 8.56 17.59 9.02
CA VAL A 90 7.80 18.68 9.63
C VAL A 90 6.38 18.70 9.08
N TRP A 91 6.27 18.55 7.76
CA TRP A 91 4.99 18.52 7.07
C TRP A 91 4.38 17.12 6.94
N GLU A 92 5.07 16.09 7.46
CA GLU A 92 4.70 14.68 7.35
C GLU A 92 4.36 14.23 5.92
N ILE A 93 5.16 14.67 4.95
CA ILE A 93 4.96 14.36 3.52
C ILE A 93 6.20 13.79 2.87
N ILE A 94 5.99 12.97 1.85
CA ILE A 94 7.03 12.45 0.97
C ILE A 94 6.69 12.84 -0.46
N THR A 95 7.65 13.44 -1.14
CA THR A 95 7.58 13.72 -2.56
C THR A 95 8.30 12.62 -3.32
N TYR A 96 7.61 11.98 -4.26
CA TYR A 96 8.18 10.94 -5.10
C TYR A 96 7.76 11.14 -6.56
N HIS A 97 8.55 10.61 -7.48
CA HIS A 97 8.28 10.65 -8.91
C HIS A 97 7.60 9.35 -9.35
N HIS A 98 6.32 9.46 -9.70
CA HIS A 98 5.54 8.37 -10.28
C HIS A 98 5.82 8.27 -11.79
N PRO A 99 6.11 7.07 -12.34
CA PRO A 99 6.53 6.92 -13.74
C PRO A 99 5.51 7.39 -14.77
N ARG A 100 4.21 7.41 -14.42
CA ARG A 100 3.13 7.86 -15.32
C ARG A 100 2.47 9.19 -14.93
N ALA A 101 2.61 9.60 -13.67
CA ALA A 101 1.86 10.71 -13.12
C ALA A 101 2.77 11.86 -12.67
N GLY A 102 4.08 11.73 -12.92
CA GLY A 102 5.09 12.70 -12.54
C GLY A 102 5.22 12.82 -11.02
N ARG A 103 5.55 14.02 -10.57
CA ARG A 103 5.76 14.35 -9.17
C ARG A 103 4.47 14.22 -8.36
N GLN A 104 4.51 13.42 -7.31
CA GLN A 104 3.39 13.22 -6.39
C GLN A 104 3.84 13.41 -4.95
N GLN A 105 2.94 13.93 -4.12
CA GLN A 105 3.12 14.06 -2.68
C GLN A 105 2.22 13.07 -1.96
N LEU A 106 2.75 12.45 -0.91
CA LEU A 106 2.03 11.51 -0.07
C LEU A 106 2.22 11.85 1.40
N THR A 107 1.15 11.78 2.16
CA THR A 107 1.22 11.94 3.62
C THR A 107 1.78 10.70 4.30
N PHE A 108 2.38 10.88 5.47
CA PHE A 108 2.87 9.79 6.31
C PHE A 108 1.74 8.82 6.67
N LYS A 109 0.52 9.32 6.91
CA LYS A 109 -0.69 8.47 7.08
C LYS A 109 -0.89 7.51 5.91
N THR A 110 -0.81 8.01 4.69
CA THR A 110 -0.95 7.18 3.48
C THR A 110 0.21 6.18 3.36
N LEU A 111 1.42 6.60 3.73
CA LEU A 111 2.59 5.75 3.71
C LEU A 111 2.52 4.62 4.75
N ARG A 112 2.06 4.92 5.97
CA ARG A 112 1.81 3.94 7.05
C ARG A 112 0.82 2.88 6.60
N ASN A 113 -0.30 3.27 6.00
CA ASN A 113 -1.28 2.32 5.47
C ASN A 113 -0.66 1.39 4.40
N LYS A 114 0.24 1.93 3.56
CA LYS A 114 0.95 1.14 2.55
C LYS A 114 2.05 0.27 3.17
N LEU A 115 2.73 0.70 4.23
CA LEU A 115 3.69 -0.09 4.98
C LEU A 115 3.01 -1.27 5.70
N THR A 116 1.84 -1.05 6.30
CA THR A 116 1.02 -2.14 6.88
C THR A 116 0.69 -3.18 5.81
N TRP A 117 0.33 -2.74 4.61
CA TRP A 117 0.17 -3.65 3.47
C TRP A 117 1.47 -4.39 3.12
N CYS A 118 2.62 -3.72 3.09
CA CYS A 118 3.92 -4.35 2.80
C CYS A 118 4.27 -5.42 3.84
N LYS A 119 4.10 -5.12 5.14
CA LYS A 119 4.29 -6.08 6.25
C LYS A 119 3.47 -7.36 6.07
N LEU A 120 2.22 -7.23 5.64
CA LEU A 120 1.33 -8.37 5.43
C LEU A 120 1.71 -9.23 4.21
N ASN A 121 2.45 -8.70 3.24
CA ASN A 121 2.85 -9.44 2.03
C ASN A 121 4.33 -9.84 2.01
N LEU A 122 5.16 -9.38 2.97
CA LEU A 122 6.54 -9.84 3.15
C LEU A 122 6.61 -11.26 3.74
N ASN A 123 5.55 -11.68 4.44
CA ASN A 123 5.45 -12.99 5.09
C ASN A 123 4.61 -14.01 4.28
N GLN A 124 4.29 -13.70 3.02
CA GLN A 124 3.62 -14.60 2.07
C GLN A 124 4.61 -15.11 1.04
#